data_AF-A0AAV3BLV9-F1
#
_entry.id   AF-A0AAV3BLV9-F1
#
_cell.length_a   1.000
_cell.length_b   1.000
_cell.length_c   1.000
_cell.angle_alpha   90.00
_cell.angle_beta   90.00
_cell.angle_gamma   90.00
#
_symmetry.space_group_name_H-M   'P 1'
#
loop_
_entity.id
_entity.type
_entity.pdbx_description
1 polymer ?
#
loop_
_entity_poly.entity_id
_entity_poly.type
_entity_poly.pdbx_seq_one_letter_code
_entity_poly.pdbx_strand_id
1 'polypeptide(L)' 'MALNNRGDNMKIQVNNLLFTSRNLMIILSFVSLLITLYLSYLKIFTESDINSNNIIFAIILTALNIYLINR' A
#
# COMPACT_ATOMS: atom_id res chain seq x y z
N MET A 1 -21.94 -1.51 34.55
CA MET A 1 -21.46 -2.62 33.70
C MET A 1 -21.69 -2.40 32.20
N ALA A 2 -22.80 -1.81 31.74
CA ALA A 2 -23.04 -1.54 30.30
C ALA A 2 -22.05 -0.56 29.63
N LEU A 3 -21.51 0.41 30.37
CA LEU A 3 -20.49 1.35 29.85
C LEU A 3 -19.14 0.67 29.56
N ASN A 4 -18.77 -0.36 30.33
CA ASN A 4 -17.51 -1.10 30.12
C ASN A 4 -17.57 -1.91 28.82
N ASN A 5 -18.70 -2.59 28.59
CA ASN A 5 -18.94 -3.33 27.33
C ASN A 5 -18.93 -2.44 26.08
N ARG A 6 -19.38 -1.18 26.18
CA ARG A 6 -19.30 -0.23 25.05
C ARG A 6 -17.85 0.19 24.76
N GLY A 7 -17.06 0.44 25.79
CA GLY A 7 -15.63 0.76 25.65
C GLY A 7 -14.83 -0.39 25.06
N ASP A 8 -15.10 -1.62 25.48
CA ASP A 8 -14.41 -2.81 24.99
C ASP A 8 -14.79 -3.13 23.53
N ASN A 9 -16.05 -2.98 23.15
CA ASN A 9 -16.49 -3.12 21.75
C ASN A 9 -15.83 -2.09 20.82
N MET A 10 -15.65 -0.85 21.29
CA MET A 10 -15.00 0.21 20.52
C MET A 10 -13.50 -0.07 20.32
N LYS A 11 -12.81 -0.60 21.34
CA LYS A 11 -11.40 -1.05 21.22
C LYS A 11 -11.26 -2.18 20.20
N ILE A 12 -12.17 -3.16 20.21
CA ILE A 12 -12.17 -4.27 19.24
C ILE A 12 -12.42 -3.76 17.82
N GLN A 13 -13.37 -2.82 17.64
CA GLN A 13 -13.65 -2.23 16.33
C GLN A 13 -12.46 -1.43 15.77
N VAL A 14 -11.76 -0.66 16.63
CA VAL A 14 -10.55 0.08 16.23
C VAL A 14 -9.41 -0.88 15.87
N ASN A 15 -9.21 -1.95 16.63
CA ASN A 15 -8.18 -2.95 16.30
C ASN A 15 -8.47 -3.68 14.97
N ASN A 16 -9.72 -4.02 14.70
CA ASN A 16 -10.11 -4.58 13.40
C ASN A 16 -9.86 -3.59 12.26
N LEU A 17 -10.22 -2.32 12.43
CA LEU A 17 -9.97 -1.28 11.43
C LEU A 17 -8.47 -1.13 11.14
N LEU A 18 -7.64 -1.08 12.19
CA LEU A 18 -6.18 -0.98 12.07
C LEU A 18 -5.62 -2.20 11.35
N PHE A 19 -6.08 -3.41 11.68
CA PHE A 19 -5.63 -4.64 11.01
C PHE A 19 -6.02 -4.67 9.52
N THR A 20 -7.27 -4.32 9.19
CA THR A 20 -7.74 -4.22 7.80
C THR A 20 -6.95 -3.17 7.03
N SER A 21 -6.68 -2.00 7.63
CA SER A 21 -5.91 -0.93 6.99
C SER A 21 -4.47 -1.34 6.67
N ARG A 22 -3.79 -2.05 7.58
CA ARG A 22 -2.44 -2.57 7.34
C ARG A 22 -2.42 -3.61 6.21
N ASN A 23 -3.39 -4.52 6.19
CA ASN A 23 -3.50 -5.50 5.11
C ASN A 23 -3.75 -4.83 3.75
N LEU A 24 -4.58 -3.79 3.71
CA LEU A 24 -4.81 -2.98 2.51
C LEU A 24 -3.52 -2.30 2.02
N MET A 25 -2.74 -1.72 2.93
CA MET A 25 -1.46 -1.09 2.58
C MET A 25 -0.44 -2.10 2.02
N ILE A 26 -0.40 -3.32 2.55
CA ILE A 26 0.46 -4.41 2.04
C ILE A 26 0.06 -4.76 0.60
N ILE A 27 -1.24 -4.93 0.34
CA ILE A 27 -1.74 -5.23 -1.01
C ILE A 27 -1.39 -4.09 -1.97
N LEU A 28 -1.62 -2.84 -1.57
CA LEU A 28 -1.29 -1.66 -2.40
C LEU A 28 0.21 -1.57 -2.69
N SER A 29 1.07 -1.89 -1.72
CA SER A 29 2.53 -1.95 -1.91
C SER A 29 2.90 -2.99 -2.97
N PHE A 30 2.32 -4.18 -2.89
CA PHE A 30 2.59 -5.27 -3.82
C PHE A 30 2.14 -4.92 -5.25
N VAL A 31 0.94 -4.35 -5.40
CA VAL A 31 0.42 -3.88 -6.69
C VAL A 31 1.32 -2.79 -7.28
N SER A 32 1.75 -1.82 -6.47
CA SER A 32 2.64 -0.75 -6.91
C SER A 32 4.00 -1.28 -7.37
N LEU A 33 4.55 -2.28 -6.69
CA LEU A 33 5.79 -2.95 -7.07
C LEU A 33 5.63 -3.66 -8.43
N LEU A 34 4.53 -4.39 -8.65
CA LEU A 34 4.25 -5.06 -9.93
C LEU A 34 4.13 -4.06 -11.07
N ILE A 35 3.42 -2.94 -10.87
CA ILE A 35 3.29 -1.87 -11.86
C ILE A 35 4.68 -1.29 -12.19
N THR A 36 5.50 -1.03 -11.16
CA THR A 36 6.86 -0.50 -11.34
C THR A 36 7.73 -1.44 -12.19
N LEU A 37 7.71 -2.74 -11.88
CA LEU A 37 8.46 -3.76 -12.61
C LEU A 37 7.97 -3.87 -14.06
N TYR A 38 6.66 -3.84 -14.27
CA TYR A 38 6.06 -3.92 -15.61
C TYR A 38 6.41 -2.71 -16.48
N LEU A 39 6.28 -1.49 -15.95
CA LEU A 39 6.67 -0.27 -16.67
C LEU A 39 8.17 -0.25 -16.98
N SER A 40 9.01 -0.70 -16.04
CA SER A 40 10.45 -0.80 -16.25
C SER A 40 10.78 -1.84 -17.33
N TYR A 41 10.10 -2.98 -17.32
CA TYR A 41 10.24 -4.01 -18.36
C TYR A 41 9.87 -3.47 -19.73
N LEU A 42 8.71 -2.82 -19.88
CA LEU A 42 8.29 -2.23 -21.15
C LEU A 42 9.27 -1.17 -21.66
N LYS A 43 9.79 -0.32 -20.75
CA LYS A 43 10.78 0.71 -21.09
C LYS A 43 12.08 0.10 -21.60
N ILE A 44 12.59 -0.95 -20.96
CA ILE A 44 13.91 -1.54 -21.26
C ILE A 44 13.85 -2.52 -22.44
N PHE A 45 12.85 -3.40 -22.47
CA PHE A 45 12.83 -4.56 -23.38
C PHE A 45 11.94 -4.38 -24.60
N THR A 46 10.99 -3.44 -24.56
CA THR A 46 10.10 -3.16 -25.71
C THR A 46 10.32 -1.77 -26.32
N GLU A 47 11.35 -1.05 -25.87
CA GLU A 47 11.67 0.33 -26.28
C GLU A 47 10.45 1.27 -26.26
N SER A 48 9.51 1.02 -25.35
CA SER A 48 8.28 1.80 -25.30
C SER A 48 8.58 3.26 -24.90
N ASP A 49 7.86 4.20 -25.52
CA ASP A 49 7.91 5.65 -25.22
C ASP A 49 7.29 6.02 -23.86
N ILE A 50 7.20 5.07 -22.93
CA ILE A 50 6.71 5.31 -21.58
C ILE A 50 7.59 6.35 -20.90
N ASN A 51 6.98 7.41 -20.37
CA ASN A 51 7.71 8.47 -19.68
C ASN A 51 8.39 7.92 -18.42
N SER A 52 9.71 8.16 -18.27
CA SER A 52 10.48 7.75 -17.09
C SER A 52 9.91 8.31 -15.78
N ASN A 53 9.20 9.44 -15.83
CA ASN A 53 8.47 9.99 -14.68
C ASN A 53 7.41 9.05 -14.13
N ASN A 54 6.77 8.24 -14.97
CA ASN A 54 5.76 7.26 -14.54
C ASN A 54 6.41 6.14 -13.71
N ILE A 55 7.62 5.72 -14.08
CA ILE A 55 8.39 4.71 -13.34
C ILE A 55 8.83 5.28 -11.99
N ILE A 56 9.37 6.52 -11.98
CA ILE A 56 9.79 7.20 -10.74
C ILE A 56 8.60 7.38 -9.79
N PHE A 57 7.44 7.80 -10.31
CA PHE A 57 6.22 7.93 -9.52
C PHE A 57 5.80 6.59 -8.89
N ALA A 58 5.82 5.50 -9.66
CA ALA A 58 5.49 4.17 -9.15
C ALA A 58 6.49 3.69 -8.07
N ILE A 59 7.78 4.02 -8.19
CA ILE A 59 8.79 3.76 -7.16
C ILE A 59 8.48 4.53 -5.87
N ILE A 60 8.21 5.84 -5.98
CA ILE A 60 7.87 6.69 -4.82
C ILE A 60 6.62 6.16 -4.12
N LEU A 61 5.57 5.81 -4.87
CA LEU A 61 4.35 5.24 -4.33
C LEU A 61 4.61 3.92 -3.59
N THR A 62 5.45 3.06 -4.15
CA THR A 62 5.85 1.79 -3.52
C THR A 62 6.60 2.05 -2.20
N ALA A 63 7.57 2.96 -2.20
CA ALA A 63 8.35 3.33 -1.02
C ALA A 63 7.47 3.95 0.08
N LEU A 64 6.52 4.82 -0.29
CA LEU A 64 5.57 5.42 0.65
C LEU A 64 4.67 4.37 1.29
N ASN A 65 4.11 3.44 0.52
CA ASN A 65 3.27 2.39 1.07
C ASN A 65 4.05 1.47 2.02
N ILE A 66 5.29 1.10 1.68
CA ILE A 66 6.16 0.30 2.57
C ILE A 66 6.49 1.07 3.86
N TYR A 67 6.81 2.36 3.77
CA TYR A 67 7.06 3.21 4.93
C TYR A 67 5.85 3.26 5.86
N LEU A 68 4.64 3.40 5.30
CA LEU A 68 3.40 3.45 6.06
C LEU A 68 3.03 2.12 6.74
N ILE A 69 3.45 0.97 6.20
CA ILE A 69 3.24 -0.34 6.85
C ILE A 69 4.11 -0.49 8.09
N ASN A 70 5.35 0.02 8.01
CA ASN A 70 6.38 -0.12 9.03
C ASN A 70 6.31 0.94 10.13
N ARG A 71 5.49 1.98 9.95
CA ARG A 71 5.19 3.01 10.96
C ARG A 71 3.94 2.67 11.75
#